data_AF-A0A957DTI4-F1
#
_entry.id   AF-A0A957DTI4-F1
#
_cell.length_a   1.000
_cell.length_b   1.000
_cell.length_c   1.000
_cell.angle_alpha   90.00
_cell.angle_beta   90.00
_cell.angle_gamma   90.00
#
_symmetry.space_group_name_H-M   'P 1'
#
loop_
_entity.id
_entity.type
_entity.pdbx_description
1 polymer ?
#
loop_
_entity_poly.entity_id
_entity_poly.type
_entity_poly.pdbx_seq_one_letter_code
_entity_poly.pdbx_strand_id
1 'polypeptide(L)'
;MADNLPKVLIEDWLPIEAIGAESLRDASAARKPPLNRLHVWWARRPLTVSRGAILGSVLPQWSVDWPEALQEKFPDEASYHAWFLRFLGIFGDPVAGQKILREARNQNPGKMIPNPFTYPRAFTSNPSAEDLQTMGDLLEHTWGTRDLSVLDPFAGGGSIPFESLRYGFTTIANDLNPVAATILKATLDYPARF
;
A
#
# COMPACT_ATOMS: atom_id res chain seq x y z
N MET A 1 -29.80 -4.68 -1.60
CA MET A 1 -28.90 -3.51 -1.60
C MET A 1 -27.43 -3.89 -1.87
N ALA A 2 -27.01 -5.16 -1.72
CA ALA A 2 -25.64 -5.58 -2.05
C ALA A 2 -25.37 -5.75 -3.56
N ASP A 3 -26.39 -6.00 -4.38
CA ASP A 3 -26.22 -6.36 -5.81
C ASP A 3 -25.89 -5.18 -6.75
N ASN A 4 -25.58 -3.98 -6.23
CA ASN A 4 -25.34 -2.78 -7.04
C ASN A 4 -24.09 -2.00 -6.63
N LEU A 5 -23.17 -2.65 -5.88
CA LEU A 5 -21.88 -2.05 -5.56
C LEU A 5 -20.90 -2.28 -6.72
N PRO A 6 -20.06 -1.28 -7.07
CA PRO A 6 -18.99 -1.46 -8.04
C PRO A 6 -18.05 -2.59 -7.60
N LYS A 7 -17.59 -3.41 -8.55
CA LYS A 7 -16.57 -4.41 -8.28
C LYS A 7 -15.21 -3.76 -8.12
N VAL A 8 -14.56 -4.03 -6.99
CA VAL A 8 -13.25 -3.45 -6.65
C VAL A 8 -12.13 -4.41 -6.97
N LEU A 9 -10.92 -3.86 -7.15
CA LEU A 9 -9.76 -4.59 -7.64
C LEU A 9 -9.49 -5.86 -6.84
N ILE A 10 -9.49 -5.78 -5.50
CA ILE A 10 -9.19 -6.91 -4.61
C ILE A 10 -10.16 -8.11 -4.73
N GLU A 11 -11.36 -7.91 -5.27
CA GLU A 11 -12.33 -8.99 -5.47
C GLU A 11 -11.96 -9.93 -6.63
N ASP A 12 -11.15 -9.45 -7.58
CA ASP A 12 -10.70 -10.23 -8.74
C ASP A 12 -9.18 -10.41 -8.76
N TRP A 13 -8.43 -9.32 -8.57
CA TRP A 13 -6.98 -9.33 -8.62
C TRP A 13 -6.33 -8.49 -7.52
N LEU A 14 -5.34 -9.07 -6.85
CA LEU A 14 -4.41 -8.35 -5.99
C LEU A 14 -3.02 -8.96 -6.18
N PRO A 15 -1.93 -8.17 -6.29
CA PRO A 15 -0.59 -8.69 -6.46
C PRO A 15 -0.02 -9.23 -5.13
N ILE A 16 -0.65 -10.26 -4.57
CA ILE A 16 -0.35 -10.83 -3.25
C ILE A 16 1.11 -11.28 -3.17
N GLU A 17 1.65 -11.89 -4.24
CA GLU A 17 3.05 -12.32 -4.26
C GLU A 17 4.02 -11.13 -4.17
N ALA A 18 3.76 -10.07 -4.94
CA ALA A 18 4.62 -8.89 -4.94
C ALA A 18 4.52 -8.11 -3.61
N ILE A 19 3.30 -7.91 -3.12
CA ILE A 19 3.04 -7.29 -1.81
C ILE A 19 3.67 -8.11 -0.69
N GLY A 20 3.55 -9.44 -0.75
CA GLY A 20 4.13 -10.36 0.22
C GLY A 20 5.66 -10.29 0.22
N ALA A 21 6.28 -10.30 -0.96
CA ALA A 21 7.72 -10.17 -1.11
C ALA A 21 8.27 -8.82 -0.61
N GLU A 22 7.54 -7.72 -0.83
CA GLU A 22 7.84 -6.41 -0.24
C GLU A 22 7.60 -6.39 1.28
N SER A 23 6.57 -7.05 1.79
CA SER A 23 6.28 -7.10 3.23
C SER A 23 7.44 -7.74 4.03
N LEU A 24 8.12 -8.73 3.45
CA LEU A 24 9.34 -9.31 4.01
C LEU A 24 10.50 -8.31 4.01
N ARG A 25 10.56 -7.43 3.00
CA ARG A 25 11.49 -6.30 3.00
C ARG A 25 11.11 -5.34 4.14
N ASP A 26 9.85 -4.91 4.28
CA ASP A 26 9.39 -4.01 5.36
C ASP A 26 9.81 -4.51 6.76
N ALA A 27 9.74 -5.83 6.98
CA ALA A 27 10.08 -6.47 8.25
C ALA A 27 11.59 -6.59 8.53
N SER A 28 12.46 -6.29 7.54
CA SER A 28 13.91 -6.48 7.69
C SER A 28 14.53 -5.55 8.74
N ALA A 29 15.54 -6.04 9.46
CA ALA A 29 16.21 -5.29 10.54
C ALA A 29 16.98 -4.05 10.05
N ALA A 30 17.44 -4.05 8.80
CA ALA A 30 18.32 -3.00 8.28
C ALA A 30 17.63 -1.64 8.07
N ARG A 31 16.40 -1.64 7.54
CA ARG A 31 15.68 -0.40 7.23
C ARG A 31 14.19 -0.60 7.46
N LYS A 32 13.69 -0.05 8.57
CA LYS A 32 12.28 -0.13 8.98
C LYS A 32 11.50 1.12 8.55
N PRO A 33 10.18 0.99 8.37
CA PRO A 33 9.28 2.13 8.22
C PRO A 33 9.44 3.19 9.32
N PRO A 34 9.19 4.49 9.02
CA PRO A 34 9.27 5.56 10.02
C PRO A 34 8.44 5.30 11.28
N LEU A 35 7.25 4.70 11.14
CA LEU A 35 6.35 4.39 12.26
C LEU A 35 6.97 3.44 13.30
N ASN A 36 8.01 2.69 12.91
CA ASN A 36 8.68 1.73 13.78
C ASN A 36 9.74 2.39 14.68
N ARG A 37 10.03 3.69 14.51
CA ARG A 37 11.09 4.40 15.25
C ARG A 37 10.62 4.98 16.58
N LEU A 38 9.35 5.38 16.69
CA LEU A 38 8.79 5.95 17.91
C LEU A 38 8.57 4.90 19.00
N HIS A 39 7.97 3.76 18.63
CA HIS A 39 7.69 2.67 19.56
C HIS A 39 7.53 1.33 18.82
N VAL A 40 7.93 0.24 19.47
CA VAL A 40 7.72 -1.12 18.98
C VAL A 40 6.30 -1.56 19.32
N TRP A 41 5.41 -1.61 18.32
CA TRP A 41 4.08 -2.15 18.47
C TRP A 41 4.00 -3.56 17.89
N TRP A 42 3.62 -4.55 18.70
CA TRP A 42 3.67 -5.98 18.34
C TRP A 42 2.70 -6.39 17.23
N ALA A 43 1.59 -5.65 17.06
CA ALA A 43 0.58 -5.92 16.04
C ALA A 43 0.68 -5.00 14.81
N ARG A 44 1.85 -4.38 14.56
CA ARG A 44 2.01 -3.44 13.44
C ARG A 44 2.06 -4.18 12.10
N ARG A 45 1.12 -3.83 11.21
CA ARG A 45 1.03 -4.38 9.85
C ARG A 45 2.10 -3.76 8.94
N PRO A 46 2.71 -4.51 8.01
CA PRO A 46 3.59 -3.92 7.00
C PRO A 46 2.87 -2.80 6.23
N LEU A 47 3.63 -1.76 5.87
CA LEU A 47 3.05 -0.59 5.21
C LEU A 47 2.57 -0.94 3.81
N THR A 48 3.37 -1.70 3.06
CA THR A 48 3.03 -2.14 1.70
C THR A 48 1.74 -2.98 1.68
N VAL A 49 1.53 -3.82 2.69
CA VAL A 49 0.29 -4.62 2.83
C VAL A 49 -0.91 -3.72 3.16
N SER A 50 -0.75 -2.82 4.13
CA SER A 50 -1.81 -1.89 4.54
C SER A 50 -2.27 -1.02 3.36
N ARG A 51 -1.31 -0.51 2.60
CA ARG A 51 -1.50 0.25 1.36
C ARG A 51 -2.26 -0.55 0.31
N GLY A 52 -1.80 -1.76 0.00
CA GLY A 52 -2.44 -2.64 -0.99
C GLY A 52 -3.88 -2.98 -0.61
N ALA A 53 -4.14 -3.22 0.68
CA ALA A 53 -5.49 -3.50 1.17
C ALA A 53 -6.42 -2.28 1.02
N ILE A 54 -5.97 -1.08 1.38
CA ILE A 54 -6.79 0.15 1.23
C ILE A 54 -7.12 0.37 -0.25
N LEU A 55 -6.09 0.44 -1.10
CA LEU A 55 -6.24 0.81 -2.50
C LEU A 55 -6.99 -0.27 -3.29
N GLY A 56 -6.69 -1.55 -3.05
CA GLY A 56 -7.41 -2.66 -3.67
C GLY A 56 -8.90 -2.71 -3.29
N SER A 57 -9.27 -2.18 -2.13
CA SER A 57 -10.66 -2.15 -1.65
C SER A 57 -11.49 -0.98 -2.20
N VAL A 58 -10.86 0.02 -2.83
CA VAL A 58 -11.56 1.23 -3.31
C VAL A 58 -11.38 1.49 -4.79
N LEU A 59 -10.31 0.98 -5.40
CA LEU A 59 -10.08 1.14 -6.83
C LEU A 59 -10.87 0.09 -7.62
N PRO A 60 -11.42 0.45 -8.79
CA PRO A 60 -12.21 -0.46 -9.62
C PRO A 60 -11.35 -1.55 -10.25
N GLN A 61 -11.99 -2.65 -10.63
CA GLN A 61 -11.43 -3.59 -11.61
C GLN A 61 -11.34 -2.90 -12.97
N TRP A 62 -10.28 -3.20 -13.72
CA TRP A 62 -10.18 -2.72 -15.10
C TRP A 62 -11.35 -3.24 -15.94
N SER A 63 -11.86 -2.41 -16.85
CA SER A 63 -12.95 -2.79 -17.75
C SER A 63 -12.79 -2.17 -19.14
N VAL A 64 -13.15 -2.95 -20.16
CA VAL A 64 -13.27 -2.51 -21.56
C VAL A 64 -14.36 -1.45 -21.75
N ASP A 65 -15.28 -1.31 -20.80
CA ASP A 65 -16.39 -0.35 -20.86
C ASP A 65 -16.06 0.97 -20.15
N TRP A 66 -14.81 1.19 -19.72
CA TRP A 66 -14.40 2.44 -19.11
C TRP A 66 -14.52 3.63 -20.07
N PRO A 67 -14.74 4.86 -19.57
CA PRO A 67 -14.69 6.07 -20.40
C PRO A 67 -13.38 6.20 -21.16
N GLU A 68 -13.42 6.83 -22.34
CA GLU A 68 -12.26 7.02 -23.23
C GLU A 68 -11.04 7.61 -22.50
N ALA A 69 -11.25 8.58 -21.62
CA ALA A 69 -10.17 9.19 -20.83
C ALA A 69 -9.43 8.21 -19.90
N LEU A 70 -10.12 7.19 -19.38
CA LEU A 70 -9.48 6.13 -18.58
C LEU A 70 -8.85 5.06 -19.47
N GLN A 71 -9.44 4.76 -20.63
CA GLN A 71 -8.85 3.84 -21.61
C GLN A 71 -7.57 4.40 -22.23
N GLU A 72 -7.49 5.71 -22.44
CA GLU A 72 -6.27 6.37 -22.92
C GLU A 72 -5.11 6.19 -21.92
N LYS A 73 -5.42 6.28 -20.61
CA LYS A 73 -4.45 6.03 -19.53
C LYS A 73 -4.13 4.53 -19.37
N PHE A 74 -5.15 3.68 -19.52
CA PHE A 74 -5.09 2.24 -19.27
C PHE A 74 -5.71 1.46 -20.43
N PRO A 75 -4.99 1.31 -21.56
CA PRO A 75 -5.52 0.66 -22.76
C PRO A 75 -5.82 -0.82 -22.56
N ASP A 76 -5.17 -1.46 -21.59
CA ASP A 76 -5.38 -2.85 -21.24
C ASP A 76 -5.22 -3.10 -19.72
N GLU A 77 -5.72 -4.23 -19.25
CA GLU A 77 -5.66 -4.64 -17.85
C GLU A 77 -4.21 -4.72 -17.32
N ALA A 78 -3.26 -5.15 -18.15
CA ALA A 78 -1.87 -5.25 -17.76
C ALA A 78 -1.23 -3.88 -17.49
N SER A 79 -1.58 -2.86 -18.26
CA SER A 79 -1.16 -1.47 -18.05
C SER A 79 -1.71 -0.92 -16.74
N TYR A 80 -2.95 -1.25 -16.39
CA TYR A 80 -3.56 -0.89 -15.11
C TYR A 80 -2.88 -1.59 -13.93
N HIS A 81 -2.62 -2.89 -14.04
CA HIS A 81 -1.91 -3.67 -13.02
C HIS A 81 -0.46 -3.18 -12.82
N ALA A 82 0.24 -2.83 -13.91
CA ALA A 82 1.58 -2.26 -13.86
C ALA A 82 1.58 -0.90 -13.16
N TRP A 83 0.60 -0.03 -13.49
CA TRP A 83 0.42 1.23 -12.78
C TRP A 83 0.11 0.99 -11.30
N PHE A 84 -0.79 0.06 -10.96
CA PHE A 84 -1.15 -0.23 -9.58
C PHE A 84 0.06 -0.71 -8.76
N LEU A 85 0.89 -1.62 -9.28
CA LEU A 85 2.14 -2.02 -8.65
C LEU A 85 3.07 -0.83 -8.39
N ARG A 86 3.24 0.03 -9.40
CA ARG A 86 4.05 1.23 -9.30
C ARG A 86 3.47 2.22 -8.28
N PHE A 87 2.16 2.35 -8.23
CA PHE A 87 1.40 3.16 -7.28
C PHE A 87 1.56 2.63 -5.85
N LEU A 88 1.73 1.32 -5.68
CA LEU A 88 2.13 0.69 -4.42
C LEU A 88 3.61 0.94 -4.07
N GLY A 89 4.42 1.55 -4.93
CA GLY A 89 5.85 1.76 -4.74
C GLY A 89 6.71 0.57 -5.16
N ILE A 90 6.14 -0.39 -5.90
CA ILE A 90 6.82 -1.59 -6.40
C ILE A 90 7.28 -1.32 -7.84
N PHE A 91 8.57 -1.00 -8.00
CA PHE A 91 9.15 -0.58 -9.29
C PHE A 91 9.89 -1.69 -10.03
N GLY A 92 9.93 -2.90 -9.50
CA GLY A 92 10.61 -4.03 -10.10
C GLY A 92 9.99 -5.35 -9.62
N ASP A 93 10.73 -6.44 -9.74
CA ASP A 93 10.26 -7.76 -9.35
C ASP A 93 10.75 -8.15 -7.94
N PRO A 94 9.93 -7.96 -6.88
CA PRO A 94 10.32 -8.37 -5.54
C PRO A 94 10.33 -9.90 -5.38
N VAL A 95 9.57 -10.64 -6.18
CA VAL A 95 9.46 -12.11 -6.09
C VAL A 95 10.75 -12.75 -6.55
N ALA A 96 11.29 -12.30 -7.69
CA ALA A 96 12.61 -12.72 -8.18
C ALA A 96 13.71 -12.38 -7.16
N GLY A 97 13.69 -11.18 -6.58
CA GLY A 97 14.67 -10.78 -5.55
C GLY A 97 14.59 -11.67 -4.30
N GLN A 98 13.38 -12.01 -3.83
CA GLN A 98 13.20 -12.93 -2.72
C GLN A 98 13.63 -14.37 -3.06
N LYS A 99 13.42 -14.81 -4.30
CA LYS A 99 13.88 -16.13 -4.77
C LYS A 99 15.40 -16.22 -4.71
N ILE A 100 16.11 -15.21 -5.20
CA ILE A 100 17.59 -15.13 -5.13
C ILE A 100 18.07 -15.22 -3.68
N LEU A 101 17.46 -14.46 -2.76
CA LEU A 101 17.81 -14.51 -1.33
C LEU A 101 17.57 -15.89 -0.73
N ARG A 102 16.44 -16.53 -1.07
CA ARG A 102 16.08 -17.87 -0.58
C ARG A 102 17.06 -18.93 -1.08
N GLU A 103 17.41 -18.89 -2.37
CA GLU A 103 18.37 -19.81 -2.98
C GLU A 103 19.77 -19.64 -2.39
N ALA A 104 20.25 -18.40 -2.23
CA ALA A 104 21.53 -18.12 -1.62
C ALA A 104 21.62 -18.63 -0.17
N ARG A 105 20.55 -18.43 0.61
CA ARG A 105 20.47 -18.94 2.00
C ARG A 105 20.55 -20.47 2.06
N ASN A 106 19.94 -21.15 1.10
CA ASN A 106 19.95 -22.61 1.03
C ASN A 106 21.31 -23.17 0.59
N GLN A 107 21.97 -22.52 -0.39
CA GLN A 107 23.25 -22.99 -0.91
C GLN A 107 24.44 -22.63 -0.02
N ASN A 108 24.42 -21.46 0.62
CA ASN A 108 25.54 -20.92 1.39
C ASN A 108 25.03 -20.21 2.66
N PRO A 109 24.53 -20.96 3.66
CA PRO A 109 23.99 -20.36 4.88
C PRO A 109 25.05 -19.49 5.57
N GLY A 110 24.65 -18.30 6.01
CA GLY A 110 25.52 -17.34 6.72
C GLY A 110 26.39 -16.46 5.82
N LYS A 111 26.47 -16.70 4.50
CA LYS A 111 27.16 -15.80 3.58
C LYS A 111 26.23 -14.67 3.11
N MET A 112 26.73 -13.45 3.20
CA MET A 112 26.04 -12.29 2.64
C MET A 112 26.20 -12.28 1.11
N ILE A 113 25.11 -11.99 0.42
CA ILE A 113 25.12 -11.71 -1.02
C ILE A 113 24.82 -10.21 -1.26
N PRO A 114 25.18 -9.66 -2.44
CA PRO A 114 24.71 -8.35 -2.84
C PRO A 114 23.18 -8.27 -2.81
N ASN A 115 22.66 -7.08 -2.49
CA ASN A 115 21.22 -6.83 -2.48
C ASN A 115 20.64 -7.08 -3.90
N PRO A 116 19.72 -8.05 -4.09
CA PRO A 116 19.19 -8.36 -5.42
C PRO A 116 18.10 -7.38 -5.88
N PHE A 117 17.62 -6.49 -5.00
CA PHE A 117 16.60 -5.51 -5.36
C PHE A 117 17.24 -4.24 -5.94
N THR A 118 16.89 -3.91 -7.18
CA THR A 118 17.41 -2.75 -7.95
C THR A 118 16.67 -1.44 -7.69
N TYR A 119 15.61 -1.46 -6.88
CA TYR A 119 14.76 -0.30 -6.59
C TYR A 119 14.56 -0.10 -5.08
N PRO A 120 14.12 1.11 -4.65
CA PRO A 120 13.83 1.41 -3.25
C PRO A 120 12.76 0.49 -2.66
N ARG A 121 12.61 0.49 -1.34
CA ARG A 121 11.55 -0.28 -0.68
C ARG A 121 10.22 0.43 -0.89
N ALA A 122 9.14 -0.32 -1.13
CA ALA A 122 7.84 0.25 -1.44
C ALA A 122 7.37 1.31 -0.41
N PHE A 123 7.57 1.07 0.89
CA PHE A 123 7.18 2.01 1.95
C PHE A 123 7.90 3.38 1.92
N THR A 124 9.00 3.49 1.17
CA THR A 124 9.75 4.75 1.01
C THR A 124 9.21 5.63 -0.12
N SER A 125 8.35 5.07 -0.97
CA SER A 125 7.72 5.78 -2.07
C SER A 125 6.43 6.45 -1.60
N ASN A 126 6.25 7.70 -2.02
CA ASN A 126 5.01 8.45 -1.93
C ASN A 126 4.41 8.58 -3.35
N PRO A 127 3.07 8.60 -3.49
CA PRO A 127 2.42 8.78 -4.78
C PRO A 127 2.74 10.17 -5.36
N SER A 128 2.87 10.26 -6.68
CA SER A 128 3.02 11.55 -7.37
C SER A 128 1.69 12.30 -7.44
N ALA A 129 1.73 13.61 -7.73
CA ALA A 129 0.51 14.39 -7.94
C ALA A 129 -0.33 13.84 -9.11
N GLU A 130 0.32 13.35 -10.17
CA GLU A 130 -0.33 12.70 -11.31
C GLU A 130 -1.00 11.38 -10.92
N ASP A 131 -0.34 10.57 -10.09
CA ASP A 131 -0.93 9.33 -9.60
C ASP A 131 -2.14 9.60 -8.69
N LEU A 132 -2.08 10.63 -7.84
CA LEU A 132 -3.20 11.05 -6.99
C LEU A 132 -4.37 11.60 -7.81
N GLN A 133 -4.08 12.34 -8.88
CA GLN A 133 -5.12 12.77 -9.83
C GLN A 133 -5.79 11.57 -10.48
N THR A 134 -5.00 10.62 -10.99
CA THR A 134 -5.50 9.39 -11.61
C THR A 134 -6.30 8.54 -10.63
N MET A 135 -5.84 8.40 -9.38
CA MET A 135 -6.60 7.74 -8.32
C MET A 135 -7.96 8.40 -8.15
N GLY A 136 -8.01 9.73 -8.01
CA GLY A 136 -9.29 10.41 -7.84
C GLY A 136 -10.20 10.34 -9.07
N ASP A 137 -9.66 10.25 -10.30
CA ASP A 137 -10.48 10.05 -11.51
C ASP A 137 -11.15 8.67 -11.47
N LEU A 138 -10.40 7.64 -11.05
CA LEU A 138 -10.92 6.30 -10.83
C LEU A 138 -11.96 6.26 -9.71
N LEU A 139 -11.73 6.97 -8.60
CA LEU A 139 -12.69 7.05 -7.50
C LEU A 139 -13.97 7.77 -7.90
N GLU A 140 -13.87 8.90 -8.61
CA GLU A 140 -15.03 9.63 -9.12
C GLU A 140 -15.86 8.76 -10.08
N HIS A 141 -15.18 8.04 -10.98
CA HIS A 141 -15.84 7.09 -11.88
C HIS A 141 -16.57 5.96 -11.14
N THR A 142 -15.95 5.43 -10.08
CA THR A 142 -16.43 4.24 -9.38
C THR A 142 -17.52 4.57 -8.36
N TRP A 143 -17.33 5.65 -7.60
CA TRP A 143 -18.13 5.99 -6.42
C TRP A 143 -18.92 7.29 -6.57
N GLY A 144 -18.73 8.04 -7.66
CA GLY A 144 -19.30 9.38 -7.84
C GLY A 144 -18.70 10.42 -6.88
N THR A 145 -17.55 10.12 -6.28
CA THR A 145 -16.83 11.04 -5.40
C THR A 145 -15.36 10.67 -5.30
N ARG A 146 -14.50 11.70 -5.16
CA ARG A 146 -13.08 11.57 -4.82
C ARG A 146 -12.83 11.44 -3.31
N ASP A 147 -13.81 11.85 -2.50
CA ASP A 147 -13.64 12.07 -1.06
C ASP A 147 -14.09 10.86 -0.24
N LEU A 148 -13.31 9.78 -0.31
CA LEU A 148 -13.55 8.59 0.50
C LEU A 148 -12.96 8.71 1.91
N SER A 149 -13.65 8.07 2.86
CA SER A 149 -13.21 7.97 4.24
C SER A 149 -12.74 6.55 4.58
N VAL A 150 -11.60 6.44 5.25
CA VAL A 150 -11.08 5.17 5.79
C VAL A 150 -11.17 5.21 7.31
N LEU A 151 -11.90 4.24 7.88
CA LEU A 151 -12.02 4.05 9.32
C LEU A 151 -11.22 2.83 9.77
N ASP A 152 -10.25 3.04 10.65
CA ASP A 152 -9.57 1.96 11.38
C ASP A 152 -9.80 2.10 12.89
N PRO A 153 -10.77 1.37 13.47
CA PRO A 153 -11.09 1.46 14.89
C PRO A 153 -10.11 0.68 15.79
N PHE A 154 -9.17 -0.07 15.19
CA PHE A 154 -8.16 -0.89 15.87
C PHE A 154 -6.77 -0.62 15.29
N ALA A 155 -6.44 0.66 15.15
CA ALA A 155 -5.30 1.12 14.36
C ALA A 155 -3.94 0.75 14.95
N GLY A 156 -3.86 0.47 16.25
CA GLY A 156 -2.66 0.02 16.93
C GLY A 156 -1.47 0.92 16.65
N GLY A 157 -0.47 0.36 15.97
CA GLY A 157 0.76 1.06 15.60
C GLY A 157 0.63 2.06 14.45
N GLY A 158 -0.54 2.21 13.84
CA GLY A 158 -0.88 3.27 12.88
C GLY A 158 -0.62 2.99 11.41
N SER A 159 -0.39 1.75 10.99
CA SER A 159 -0.02 1.45 9.60
C SER A 159 -1.10 1.81 8.57
N ILE A 160 -2.35 1.37 8.78
CA ILE A 160 -3.47 1.66 7.86
C ILE A 160 -3.75 3.16 7.81
N PRO A 161 -3.96 3.87 8.92
CA PRO A 161 -4.24 5.30 8.83
C PRO A 161 -3.06 6.12 8.31
N PHE A 162 -1.81 5.69 8.53
CA PHE A 162 -0.65 6.32 7.90
C PHE A 162 -0.68 6.19 6.37
N GLU A 163 -0.90 4.98 5.84
CA GLU A 163 -1.04 4.81 4.39
C GLU A 163 -2.28 5.54 3.87
N SER A 164 -3.39 5.51 4.59
CA SER A 164 -4.60 6.22 4.19
C SER A 164 -4.36 7.73 4.00
N LEU A 165 -3.71 8.38 4.98
CA LEU A 165 -3.32 9.79 4.87
C LEU A 165 -2.35 10.03 3.72
N ARG A 166 -1.40 9.12 3.47
CA ARG A 166 -0.43 9.23 2.37
C ARG A 166 -1.10 9.31 0.99
N TYR A 167 -2.27 8.68 0.82
CA TYR A 167 -3.04 8.72 -0.42
C TYR A 167 -4.14 9.79 -0.41
N GLY A 168 -4.22 10.63 0.62
CA GLY A 168 -5.15 11.76 0.67
C GLY A 168 -6.58 11.42 1.08
N PHE A 169 -6.82 10.21 1.62
CA PHE A 169 -8.14 9.85 2.14
C PHE A 169 -8.46 10.58 3.44
N THR A 170 -9.75 10.84 3.66
CA THR A 170 -10.23 11.25 4.98
C THR A 170 -10.04 10.09 5.95
N THR A 171 -9.15 10.26 6.93
CA THR A 171 -8.73 9.14 7.78
C THR A 171 -9.27 9.28 9.20
N ILE A 172 -9.99 8.27 9.67
CA ILE A 172 -10.49 8.17 11.03
C ILE A 172 -9.81 6.96 11.68
N ALA A 173 -9.06 7.20 12.75
CA ALA A 173 -8.32 6.16 13.45
C ALA A 173 -8.58 6.21 14.95
N ASN A 174 -8.74 5.03 15.55
CA ASN A 174 -8.87 4.88 17.00
C ASN A 174 -8.15 3.62 17.48
N ASP A 175 -7.83 3.59 18.77
CA ASP A 175 -7.44 2.38 19.48
C ASP A 175 -7.81 2.51 20.96
N LEU A 176 -8.28 1.43 21.58
CA LEU A 176 -8.63 1.41 23.00
C LEU A 176 -7.40 1.38 23.90
N ASN A 177 -6.26 0.88 23.40
CA ASN A 177 -5.04 0.82 24.17
C ASN A 177 -4.43 2.24 24.28
N PRO A 178 -4.18 2.76 25.49
CA PRO A 178 -3.69 4.13 25.68
C PRO A 178 -2.29 4.35 25.08
N VAL A 179 -1.46 3.30 25.00
CA VAL A 179 -0.14 3.35 24.35
C VAL A 179 -0.32 3.47 22.84
N ALA A 180 -1.18 2.66 22.23
CA ALA A 180 -1.51 2.76 20.81
C ALA A 180 -2.09 4.14 20.47
N ALA A 181 -3.08 4.62 21.23
CA ALA A 181 -3.68 5.93 21.03
C ALA A 181 -2.64 7.06 21.06
N THR A 182 -1.69 7.01 22.01
CA THR A 182 -0.60 7.99 22.09
C THR A 182 0.35 7.89 20.88
N ILE A 183 0.69 6.67 20.44
CA ILE A 183 1.52 6.45 19.26
C ILE A 183 0.84 6.97 18.00
N LEU A 184 -0.45 6.72 17.82
CA LEU A 184 -1.23 7.21 16.69
C LEU A 184 -1.16 8.74 16.62
N LYS A 185 -1.38 9.42 17.75
CA LYS A 185 -1.28 10.87 17.84
C LYS A 185 0.13 11.37 17.50
N ALA A 186 1.16 10.78 18.09
CA ALA A 186 2.55 11.16 17.81
C ALA A 186 3.00 10.88 16.37
N THR A 187 2.39 9.90 15.71
CA THR A 187 2.76 9.45 14.37
C THR A 187 2.04 10.22 13.27
N LEU A 188 0.74 10.50 13.46
CA LEU A 188 -0.15 10.99 12.40
C LEU A 188 -0.58 12.44 12.63
N ASP A 189 -0.82 12.81 13.88
CA ASP A 189 -1.50 14.05 14.23
C ASP A 189 -0.50 15.16 14.59
N TYR A 190 0.44 14.90 15.49
CA TYR A 190 1.40 15.92 15.93
C TYR A 190 2.31 16.41 14.79
N PRO A 191 2.88 15.55 13.92
CA PRO A 191 3.73 16.03 12.82
C PRO A 191 2.99 16.85 11.76
N ALA A 192 1.67 16.72 11.68
CA ALA A 192 0.85 17.49 10.74
C ALA A 192 0.39 18.84 11.35
N ARG A 193 0.32 18.94 12.68
CA ARG A 193 -0.18 20.12 13.39
C ARG A 193 0.90 21.10 13.86
N PHE A 194 2.11 20.63 14.16
CA PHE A 194 3.19 21.40 14.77
C PHE A 194 4.50 21.23 14.00
#